data_AF-A0A2G4FK02-F1
#
_entry.id   AF-A0A2G4FK02-F1
#
_cell.length_a   1.000
_cell.length_b   1.000
_cell.length_c   1.000
_cell.angle_alpha   90.00
_cell.angle_beta   90.00
_cell.angle_gamma   90.00
#
_symmetry.space_group_name_H-M   'P 1'
#
loop_
_entity.id
_entity.type
_entity.pdbx_description
1 polymer ?
#
loop_
_entity_poly.entity_id
_entity_poly.type
_entity_poly.pdbx_seq_one_letter_code
_entity_poly.pdbx_strand_id
1 'polypeptide(L)' 'MNNILSERINNLAVSQTLAMAALARELKQQGKDIISLSLGEPDFNTPDFIKEAAK' A
#
# COMPACT_ATOMS: atom_id res chain seq x y z
N MET A 1 22.32 -11.48 18.08
CA MET A 1 20.91 -11.16 17.77
C MET A 1 20.35 -12.37 17.07
N ASN A 2 19.42 -13.08 17.70
CA ASN A 2 18.81 -14.27 17.10
C ASN A 2 18.03 -13.82 15.86
N ASN A 3 18.48 -14.23 14.68
CA ASN A 3 17.79 -13.95 13.43
C ASN A 3 16.57 -14.86 13.38
N ILE A 4 15.45 -14.39 13.96
CA ILE A 4 14.20 -15.13 14.15
C ILE A 4 13.48 -15.40 12.81
N LEU A 5 14.01 -14.87 11.71
CA LEU A 5 13.44 -14.97 10.37
C LEU A 5 14.16 -16.04 9.56
N SER A 6 13.39 -16.85 8.84
CA SER A 6 13.92 -17.84 7.89
C SER A 6 14.71 -17.17 6.77
N GLU A 7 15.75 -17.84 6.26
CA GLU A 7 16.58 -17.35 5.14
C GLU A 7 15.75 -16.94 3.91
N ARG A 8 14.66 -17.67 3.62
CA ARG A 8 13.74 -17.37 2.51
C ARG A 8 13.16 -15.96 2.60
N ILE A 9 12.84 -15.48 3.80
CA ILE A 9 12.31 -14.12 3.99
C ILE A 9 13.42 -13.09 3.84
N ASN A 10 14.61 -13.36 4.37
CA ASN A 10 15.75 -12.45 4.27
C ASN A 10 16.23 -12.26 2.82
N ASN A 11 16.01 -13.26 1.96
CA ASN A 11 16.35 -13.21 0.54
C ASN A 11 15.26 -12.61 -0.36
N LEU A 12 14.08 -12.26 0.18
CA LEU A 12 13.04 -11.58 -0.61
C LEU A 12 13.45 -10.14 -0.88
N ALA A 13 13.44 -9.76 -2.16
CA ALA A 13 13.66 -8.38 -2.56
C ALA A 13 12.52 -7.48 -2.05
N VAL A 14 12.88 -6.24 -1.70
CA VAL A 14 11.89 -5.23 -1.33
C VAL A 14 10.98 -4.94 -2.52
N SER A 15 9.67 -4.91 -2.27
CA SER A 15 8.70 -4.61 -3.32
C SER A 15 8.85 -3.17 -3.82
N GLN A 16 9.19 -3.05 -5.11
CA GLN A 16 9.35 -1.76 -5.77
C GLN A 16 8.01 -1.02 -5.95
N THR A 17 6.91 -1.76 -6.10
CA THR A 17 5.57 -1.18 -6.23
C THR A 17 5.10 -0.57 -4.91
N LEU A 18 5.40 -1.23 -3.78
CA LEU A 18 5.14 -0.71 -2.44
C LEU A 18 5.99 0.53 -2.14
N ALA A 19 7.27 0.51 -2.50
CA ALA A 19 8.17 1.64 -2.31
C ALA A 19 7.70 2.89 -3.08
N MET A 20 7.31 2.72 -4.35
CA MET A 20 6.75 3.80 -5.17
C MET A 20 5.45 4.37 -4.57
N ALA A 21 4.54 3.50 -4.14
CA ALA A 21 3.27 3.93 -3.54
C ALA A 21 3.49 4.70 -2.22
N ALA A 22 4.47 4.28 -1.40
CA ALA A 22 4.84 4.98 -0.18
C ALA A 22 5.40 6.39 -0.47
N LEU A 23 6.31 6.51 -1.44
CA LEU A 23 6.87 7.79 -1.86
C LEU A 23 5.80 8.76 -2.38
N ALA A 24 4.87 8.28 -3.20
CA ALA A 24 3.77 9.11 -3.71
C ALA A 24 2.91 9.68 -2.57
N ARG A 25 2.62 8.86 -1.54
CA ARG A 25 1.88 9.31 -0.34
C ARG A 25 2.66 10.34 0.47
N GLU A 26 3.96 10.13 0.64
CA GLU A 26 4.83 11.07 1.36
C GLU A 26 4.89 12.44 0.67
N LEU A 27 5.09 12.45 -0.65
CA LEU A 27 5.13 13.69 -1.43
C LEU A 27 3.78 14.44 -1.38
N LYS A 28 2.67 13.71 -1.41
CA LYS A 28 1.32 14.29 -1.24
C LYS A 28 1.14 14.91 0.16
N GLN A 29 1.67 14.26 1.21
CA GLN A 29 1.65 14.81 2.58
C GLN A 29 2.53 16.06 2.73
N GLN A 30 3.62 16.16 1.97
CA GLN A 30 4.46 17.36 1.89
C GLN A 30 3.79 18.52 1.13
N GLY A 31 2.54 18.36 0.69
CA GLY A 31 1.78 19.38 -0.02
C GLY A 31 2.10 19.48 -1.51
N LYS A 32 2.82 18.51 -2.09
CA LYS A 32 3.07 18.46 -3.53
C LYS A 32 1.83 17.92 -4.24
N ASP A 33 1.52 18.50 -5.39
CA ASP A 33 0.46 18.00 -6.26
C ASP A 33 0.94 16.73 -6.99
N ILE A 34 0.40 15.58 -6.58
CA ILE A 34 0.81 14.26 -7.05
C ILE A 34 -0.42 13.52 -7.57
N ILE A 35 -0.40 13.17 -8.85
CA ILE A 35 -1.41 12.33 -9.49
C ILE A 35 -0.91 10.89 -9.49
N SER A 36 -1.47 10.06 -8.60
CA SER A 36 -1.10 8.66 -8.46
C SER A 36 -1.90 7.78 -9.42
N LEU A 37 -1.31 7.44 -10.57
CA LEU A 37 -1.90 6.51 -11.56
C LEU A 37 -1.46 5.04 -11.38
N SER A 38 -0.83 4.74 -10.24
CA SER A 38 -0.24 3.44 -9.96
C SER A 38 -1.11 2.49 -9.15
N LEU A 39 -2.22 2.98 -8.60
CA LEU A 39 -3.09 2.20 -7.73
C LEU A 39 -4.11 1.43 -8.60
N GLY A 40 -4.22 0.12 -8.38
CA GLY A 40 -5.11 -0.75 -9.14
C GLY A 40 -6.51 -0.92 -8.54
N GLU A 41 -6.84 -0.18 -7.47
CA GLU A 41 -8.15 -0.27 -6.81
C GLU A 41 -9.04 0.91 -7.19
N PRO A 42 -10.37 0.73 -7.24
CA PRO A 42 -11.30 1.82 -7.54
C PRO A 42 -11.30 2.89 -6.44
N ASP A 43 -11.49 4.15 -6.83
CA ASP A 43 -11.61 5.30 -5.89
C ASP A 43 -12.94 5.31 -5.11
N PHE A 44 -13.79 4.30 -5.26
CA PHE A 44 -15.10 4.22 -4.64
C PHE A 44 -15.04 3.40 -3.35
N ASN A 45 -15.66 3.91 -2.30
CA ASN A 45 -15.90 3.11 -1.11
C ASN A 45 -16.85 1.94 -1.41
N THR A 46 -16.70 0.86 -0.65
CA THR A 46 -17.67 -0.24 -0.66
C THR A 46 -19.09 0.30 -0.41
N PRO A 47 -20.11 -0.12 -1.19
CA PRO A 47 -21.49 0.31 -1.01
C PRO A 47 -22.05 0.01 0.39
N ASP A 48 -22.95 0.86 0.88
CA ASP A 48 -23.46 0.78 2.25
C ASP A 48 -24.30 -0.48 2.50
N PHE A 49 -25.07 -0.94 1.52
CA PHE A 49 -25.82 -2.20 1.66
C PHE A 49 -24.91 -3.42 1.87
N ILE A 50 -23.66 -3.38 1.35
CA ILE A 50 -22.67 -4.43 1.58
C ILE A 50 -22.07 -4.29 2.98
N LYS A 51 -21.82 -3.05 3.45
CA LYS A 51 -21.32 -2.81 4.82
C LYS A 51 -22.31 -3.26 5.88
N GLU A 52 -23.60 -2.95 5.69
CA GLU A 52 -24.66 -3.34 6.63
C GLU A 52 -24.86 -4.86 6.69
N ALA A 53 -24.69 -5.57 5.55
CA ALA A 53 -24.76 -7.02 5.50
C ALA A 53 -23.55 -7.74 6.13
N ALA A 54 -22.43 -7.04 6.32
CA ALA A 54 -21.20 -7.59 6.89
C ALA A 54 -21.11 -7.44 8.43
N LYS A 55 -22.15 -6.87 9.06
CA LYS A 55 -22.25 -6.65 10.51
C LYS A 55 -22.84 -7.87 11.23
#